data_AF-A0A7X6SZY7-F1
#
_entry.id   AF-A0A7X6SZY7-F1
#
_cell.length_a   1.000
_cell.length_b   1.000
_cell.length_c   1.000
_cell.angle_alpha   90.00
_cell.angle_beta   90.00
_cell.angle_gamma   90.00
#
_symmetry.space_group_name_H-M   'P 1'
#
loop_
_entity.id
_entity.type
_entity.pdbx_description
1 polymer ?
#
loop_
_entity_poly.entity_id
_entity_poly.type
_entity_poly.pdbx_seq_one_letter_code
_entity_poly.pdbx_strand_id
1 'polypeptide(L)'
;MKFKFRFESLLSYREHLKEKAAVEFARAQNRVREINQRINALNDEIAESSDGLEREMRETMRSDDIINWTEFINALLIQVEIKKMEKIRAEQLLIQKRKLLLEKTKQCKVFEKLKEKDREKWLYNQNQLELKEINEAAIIRHGKDFL
;
A
#
# COMPACT_ATOMS: atom_id res chain seq x y z
N MET A 1 26.63 26.71 9.37
CA MET A 1 26.65 25.23 9.61
C MET A 1 25.44 24.58 8.94
N LYS A 2 25.49 23.30 8.54
CA LYS A 2 24.32 22.57 8.00
C LYS A 2 23.60 21.81 9.12
N PHE A 3 22.27 21.83 9.16
CA PHE A 3 21.47 21.05 10.10
C PHE A 3 21.76 19.55 9.93
N LYS A 4 22.02 18.84 11.05
CA LYS A 4 22.18 17.39 11.10
C LYS A 4 21.17 16.81 12.07
N PHE A 5 20.25 15.99 11.55
CA PHE A 5 19.28 15.29 12.39
C PHE A 5 19.93 14.05 13.01
N ARG A 6 19.81 13.91 14.32
CA ARG A 6 20.45 12.83 15.09
C ARG A 6 19.92 11.43 14.78
N PHE A 7 18.72 11.32 14.21
CA PHE A 7 18.09 10.04 13.87
C PHE A 7 17.96 9.81 12.36
N GLU A 8 18.81 10.43 11.53
CA GLU A 8 18.72 10.34 10.07
C GLU A 8 18.81 8.90 9.56
N SER A 9 19.77 8.12 10.05
CA SER A 9 19.95 6.70 9.70
C SER A 9 18.76 5.85 10.11
N LEU A 10 18.17 6.13 11.28
CA LEU A 10 16.99 5.43 11.77
C LEU A 10 15.73 5.80 10.98
N LEU A 11 15.60 7.06 10.56
CA LEU A 11 14.51 7.51 9.69
C LEU A 11 14.59 6.81 8.32
N SER A 12 15.76 6.81 7.70
CA SER A 12 15.98 6.14 6.41
C SER A 12 15.68 4.63 6.47
N TYR A 13 16.12 3.95 7.54
CA TYR A 13 15.77 2.54 7.75
C TYR A 13 14.25 2.32 7.86
N ARG A 14 13.53 3.19 8.58
CA ARG A 14 12.07 3.09 8.70
C ARG A 14 11.35 3.40 7.40
N GLU A 15 11.84 4.35 6.61
CA GLU A 15 11.32 4.63 5.27
C GLU A 15 11.45 3.40 4.37
N HIS A 16 12.60 2.71 4.42
CA HIS A 16 12.79 1.46 3.69
C HIS A 16 11.80 0.37 4.15
N LEU A 17 11.54 0.25 5.46
CA LEU A 17 10.53 -0.68 5.97
C LEU A 17 9.11 -0.32 5.53
N LYS A 18 8.78 0.98 5.43
CA LYS A 18 7.51 1.46 4.90
C LYS A 18 7.36 1.09 3.43
N GLU A 19 8.40 1.29 2.64
CA GLU A 19 8.43 0.95 1.21
C GLU A 19 8.27 -0.55 1.01
N LYS A 20 9.01 -1.37 1.76
CA LYS A 20 8.85 -2.83 1.74
C LYS A 20 7.41 -3.24 2.09
N ALA A 21 6.80 -2.64 3.11
CA ALA A 21 5.41 -2.91 3.46
C ALA A 21 4.42 -2.48 2.37
N ALA A 22 4.72 -1.41 1.62
CA ALA A 22 3.90 -0.93 0.52
C ALA A 22 3.95 -1.89 -0.67
N VAL A 23 5.13 -2.39 -1.02
CA VAL A 23 5.30 -3.43 -2.06
C VAL A 23 4.54 -4.69 -1.70
N GLU A 24 4.66 -5.16 -0.46
CA GLU A 24 3.95 -6.35 0.02
C GLU A 24 2.42 -6.16 0.03
N PHE A 25 1.94 -4.97 0.37
CA PHE A 25 0.52 -4.63 0.26
C PHE A 25 0.05 -4.65 -1.21
N ALA A 26 0.80 -4.05 -2.13
CA ALA A 26 0.47 -4.04 -3.55
C ALA A 26 0.42 -5.47 -4.13
N ARG A 27 1.36 -6.33 -3.74
CA ARG A 27 1.36 -7.76 -4.11
C ARG A 27 0.10 -8.48 -3.63
N ALA A 28 -0.27 -8.29 -2.36
CA ALA A 28 -1.49 -8.87 -1.81
C ALA A 28 -2.75 -8.35 -2.51
N GLN A 29 -2.79 -7.06 -2.87
CA GLN A 29 -3.90 -6.45 -3.58
C GLN A 29 -4.05 -7.01 -4.99
N ASN A 30 -2.93 -7.15 -5.71
CA ASN A 30 -2.92 -7.78 -7.03
C ASN A 30 -3.40 -9.22 -6.97
N ARG A 31 -2.99 -9.98 -5.94
CA ARG A 31 -3.46 -11.36 -5.77
C ARG A 31 -4.98 -11.46 -5.64
N VAL A 32 -5.59 -10.59 -4.84
CA VAL A 32 -7.06 -10.52 -4.72
C VAL A 32 -7.71 -10.18 -6.06
N ARG A 33 -7.11 -9.25 -6.82
CA ARG A 33 -7.60 -8.87 -8.15
C ARG A 33 -7.55 -10.05 -9.14
N GLU A 34 -6.44 -10.77 -9.20
CA GLU A 34 -6.28 -11.96 -10.06
C GLU A 34 -7.33 -13.03 -9.72
N ILE A 35 -7.56 -13.30 -8.44
CA ILE A 35 -8.55 -14.28 -8.01
C ILE A 35 -9.96 -13.83 -8.44
N ASN A 36 -10.31 -12.55 -8.27
CA ASN A 36 -11.59 -12.02 -8.74
C ASN A 36 -11.75 -12.14 -10.25
N GLN A 37 -10.71 -11.82 -11.03
CA GLN A 37 -10.74 -12.00 -12.48
C GLN A 37 -10.98 -13.47 -12.86
N ARG A 38 -10.34 -14.42 -12.15
CA ARG A 38 -10.55 -15.84 -12.42
C ARG A 38 -11.95 -16.32 -12.04
N ILE A 39 -12.51 -15.82 -10.94
CA ILE A 39 -13.89 -16.12 -10.55
C ILE A 39 -14.86 -15.60 -11.61
N ASN A 40 -14.66 -14.37 -12.09
CA ASN A 40 -15.51 -13.81 -13.14
C ASN A 40 -15.43 -14.64 -14.42
N ALA A 41 -14.22 -14.98 -14.88
CA ALA A 41 -14.04 -15.82 -16.06
C ALA A 41 -14.72 -17.18 -15.93
N LEU A 42 -14.67 -17.81 -14.75
CA LEU A 42 -15.38 -19.07 -14.50
C LEU A 42 -16.91 -18.89 -14.51
N ASN A 43 -17.43 -17.78 -13.99
CA ASN A 43 -18.87 -17.49 -14.05
C ASN A 43 -19.33 -17.22 -15.48
N ASP A 44 -18.51 -16.52 -16.28
CA ASP A 44 -18.78 -16.29 -17.69
C ASP A 44 -18.81 -17.63 -18.45
N GLU A 45 -17.85 -18.52 -18.18
CA GLU A 45 -17.81 -19.88 -18.75
C GLU A 45 -19.03 -20.73 -18.35
N ILE A 46 -19.50 -20.62 -17.10
CA ILE A 46 -20.74 -21.27 -16.65
C ILE A 46 -21.96 -20.71 -17.39
N ALA A 47 -22.05 -19.40 -17.57
CA ALA A 47 -23.14 -18.77 -18.29
C ALA A 47 -23.16 -19.22 -19.76
N GLU A 48 -22.02 -19.17 -20.44
CA GLU A 48 -21.88 -19.63 -21.83
C GLU A 48 -22.25 -21.12 -22.00
N SER A 49 -21.84 -21.95 -21.04
CA SER A 49 -22.15 -23.39 -21.05
C SER A 49 -23.63 -23.65 -20.80
N SER A 50 -24.27 -22.84 -19.95
CA SER A 50 -25.71 -22.96 -19.66
C SER A 50 -26.54 -22.51 -20.87
N ASP A 51 -26.15 -21.42 -21.53
CA ASP A 51 -26.77 -20.94 -22.76
C ASP A 51 -26.54 -21.92 -23.94
N GLY A 52 -25.39 -22.60 -23.96
CA GLY A 52 -25.10 -23.70 -24.89
C GLY A 52 -26.06 -24.87 -24.69
N LEU A 53 -26.18 -25.34 -23.44
CA LEU A 53 -27.11 -26.42 -23.06
C LEU A 53 -28.56 -26.06 -23.40
N GLU A 54 -29.03 -24.85 -23.09
CA GLU A 54 -30.41 -24.44 -23.39
C GLU A 54 -30.69 -24.46 -24.90
N ARG A 55 -29.72 -24.07 -25.73
CA ARG A 55 -29.84 -24.12 -27.20
C ARG A 55 -29.88 -25.56 -27.69
N GLU A 56 -28.96 -26.42 -27.23
CA GLU A 56 -28.92 -27.83 -27.63
C GLU A 56 -30.14 -28.61 -27.19
N MET A 57 -30.74 -28.29 -26.03
CA MET A 57 -32.00 -28.88 -25.57
C MET A 57 -33.22 -28.53 -26.43
N ARG A 58 -33.19 -27.41 -27.16
CA ARG A 58 -34.25 -27.05 -28.12
C ARG A 58 -34.14 -27.84 -29.42
N GLU A 59 -32.95 -28.35 -29.71
CA GLU A 59 -32.69 -29.34 -30.75
C GLU A 59 -32.79 -30.74 -30.11
N THR A 60 -33.02 -31.80 -30.88
CA THR A 60 -33.29 -33.13 -30.29
C THR A 60 -32.03 -33.72 -29.63
N MET A 61 -31.81 -33.42 -28.36
CA MET A 61 -30.61 -33.80 -27.60
C MET A 61 -30.68 -35.24 -27.08
N ARG A 62 -29.54 -35.94 -27.06
CA ARG A 62 -29.45 -37.27 -26.43
C ARG A 62 -29.29 -37.12 -24.92
N SER A 63 -29.80 -38.08 -24.16
CA SER A 63 -29.72 -38.07 -22.68
C SER A 63 -28.27 -38.06 -22.16
N ASP A 64 -27.35 -38.70 -22.88
CA ASP A 64 -25.93 -38.73 -22.52
C ASP A 64 -25.29 -37.33 -22.58
N ASP A 65 -25.68 -36.52 -23.56
CA ASP A 65 -25.15 -35.17 -23.73
C ASP A 65 -25.60 -34.28 -22.55
N ILE A 66 -26.85 -34.41 -22.10
CA ILE A 66 -27.39 -33.67 -20.94
C ILE A 66 -26.59 -33.98 -19.67
N ILE A 67 -26.24 -35.24 -19.45
CA ILE A 67 -25.43 -35.67 -18.29
C ILE A 67 -24.04 -35.01 -18.36
N ASN A 68 -23.36 -35.10 -19.51
CA ASN A 68 -22.03 -34.53 -19.71
C ASN A 68 -22.00 -33.01 -19.45
N TRP A 69 -22.98 -32.27 -19.98
CA TRP A 69 -23.09 -30.83 -19.74
C TRP A 69 -23.33 -30.50 -18.27
N THR A 70 -24.21 -31.25 -17.61
CA THR A 70 -24.52 -31.05 -16.20
C THR A 70 -23.30 -31.32 -15.32
N GLU A 71 -22.54 -32.39 -15.61
CA GLU A 71 -21.28 -32.69 -14.93
C GLU A 71 -20.24 -31.59 -15.15
N PHE A 72 -20.12 -31.09 -16.37
CA PHE A 72 -19.21 -29.99 -16.70
C PHE A 72 -19.53 -28.72 -15.93
N ILE A 73 -20.80 -28.28 -15.94
CA ILE A 73 -21.26 -27.10 -15.19
C ILE A 73 -21.03 -27.28 -13.69
N ASN A 74 -21.33 -28.47 -13.15
CA ASN A 74 -21.06 -28.79 -11.74
C ASN A 74 -19.57 -28.70 -11.40
N ALA A 75 -18.69 -29.18 -12.29
CA ALA A 75 -17.25 -29.05 -12.10
C ALA A 75 -16.79 -27.59 -12.07
N LEU A 76 -17.34 -26.73 -12.95
CA LEU A 76 -17.05 -25.30 -12.94
C LEU A 76 -17.55 -24.61 -11.66
N LEU A 77 -18.75 -24.95 -11.18
CA LEU A 77 -19.29 -24.43 -9.92
C LEU A 77 -18.40 -24.80 -8.72
N ILE A 78 -17.90 -26.03 -8.66
CA ILE A 78 -16.94 -26.46 -7.64
C ILE A 78 -15.65 -25.64 -7.73
N GLN A 79 -15.13 -25.38 -8.93
CA GLN A 79 -13.94 -24.53 -9.11
C GLN A 79 -14.18 -23.10 -8.61
N VAL A 80 -15.35 -22.53 -8.86
CA VAL A 80 -15.74 -21.21 -8.35
C VAL A 80 -15.71 -21.18 -6.82
N GLU A 81 -16.30 -22.18 -6.15
CA GLU A 81 -16.30 -22.24 -4.69
C GLU A 81 -14.89 -22.38 -4.10
N ILE A 82 -14.03 -23.20 -4.73
CA ILE A 82 -12.61 -23.29 -4.34
C ILE A 82 -11.94 -21.90 -4.46
N LYS A 83 -12.19 -21.18 -5.55
CA LYS A 83 -11.62 -19.84 -5.77
C LYS A 83 -12.17 -18.79 -4.82
N LYS A 84 -13.45 -18.86 -4.44
CA LYS A 84 -14.04 -18.01 -3.39
C LYS A 84 -13.37 -18.24 -2.04
N MET A 85 -13.10 -19.49 -1.68
CA MET A 85 -12.35 -19.80 -0.46
C MET A 85 -10.91 -19.27 -0.51
N GLU A 86 -10.26 -19.35 -1.66
CA GLU A 86 -8.95 -18.74 -1.88
C GLU A 86 -8.99 -17.21 -1.73
N LYS A 87 -10.03 -16.57 -2.28
CA LYS A 87 -10.26 -15.12 -2.17
C LYS A 87 -10.35 -14.68 -0.72
N ILE A 88 -11.11 -15.38 0.12
CA ILE A 88 -11.25 -15.04 1.55
C ILE A 88 -9.88 -15.03 2.24
N ARG A 89 -9.04 -16.02 1.97
CA ARG A 89 -7.68 -16.09 2.53
C ARG A 89 -6.80 -14.93 2.02
N ALA A 90 -6.89 -14.62 0.74
CA ALA A 90 -6.14 -13.51 0.14
C ALA A 90 -6.58 -12.14 0.69
N GLU A 91 -7.88 -11.95 0.93
CA GLU A 91 -8.44 -10.74 1.54
C GLU A 91 -8.00 -10.58 3.00
N GLN A 92 -7.98 -11.66 3.78
CA GLN A 92 -7.44 -11.64 5.14
C GLN A 92 -5.96 -11.22 5.14
N LEU A 93 -5.17 -11.77 4.22
CA LEU A 93 -3.76 -11.37 4.07
C LEU A 93 -3.64 -9.89 3.68
N LEU A 94 -4.47 -9.41 2.74
CA LEU A 94 -4.51 -8.01 2.33
C LEU A 94 -4.79 -7.08 3.53
N ILE A 95 -5.74 -7.43 4.39
CA ILE A 95 -6.06 -6.68 5.61
C ILE A 95 -4.85 -6.64 6.55
N GLN A 96 -4.15 -7.76 6.74
CA GLN A 96 -2.94 -7.82 7.56
C GLN A 96 -1.83 -6.92 7.00
N LYS A 97 -1.56 -6.99 5.68
CA LYS A 97 -0.56 -6.14 5.02
C LYS A 97 -0.94 -4.66 5.08
N ARG A 98 -2.22 -4.32 4.97
CA ARG A 98 -2.73 -2.95 5.12
C ARG A 98 -2.45 -2.40 6.52
N LYS A 99 -2.72 -3.19 7.56
CA LYS A 99 -2.43 -2.82 8.96
C LYS A 99 -0.94 -2.59 9.16
N LEU A 100 -0.09 -3.46 8.64
CA LEU A 100 1.36 -3.33 8.73
C LEU A 100 1.86 -2.06 8.03
N LEU A 101 1.40 -1.78 6.81
CA LEU A 101 1.76 -0.56 6.08
C LEU A 101 1.37 0.70 6.86
N LEU A 102 0.18 0.71 7.44
CA LEU A 102 -0.32 1.83 8.24
C LEU A 102 0.52 2.04 9.50
N GLU A 103 0.93 0.97 10.17
CA GLU A 103 1.81 1.05 11.32
C GLU A 103 3.21 1.59 10.95
N LYS A 104 3.82 1.08 9.88
CA LYS A 104 5.13 1.58 9.42
C LYS A 104 5.06 3.04 8.96
N THR A 105 3.96 3.44 8.34
CA THR A 105 3.70 4.83 7.97
C THR A 105 3.60 5.73 9.21
N LYS A 106 2.88 5.29 10.26
CA LYS A 106 2.81 6.03 11.53
C LYS A 106 4.20 6.20 12.16
N GLN A 107 4.99 5.12 12.19
CA GLN A 107 6.35 5.16 12.73
C GLN A 107 7.25 6.14 11.98
N CYS A 108 7.16 6.23 10.64
CA CYS A 108 7.90 7.23 9.86
C CYS A 108 7.45 8.65 10.20
N LYS A 109 6.13 8.90 10.21
CA LYS A 109 5.55 10.23 10.47
C LYS A 109 5.96 10.81 11.82
N VAL A 110 6.13 9.98 12.85
CA VAL A 110 6.61 10.43 14.16
C VAL A 110 8.02 11.02 14.05
N PHE A 111 8.91 10.38 13.29
CA PHE A 111 10.29 10.81 13.12
C PHE A 111 10.42 12.00 12.17
N GLU A 112 9.58 12.07 11.13
CA GLU A 112 9.46 13.25 10.27
C GLU A 112 9.09 14.49 11.10
N LYS A 113 8.05 14.39 11.94
CA LYS A 113 7.65 15.48 12.85
C LYS A 113 8.73 15.85 13.86
N LEU A 114 9.48 14.87 14.37
CA LEU A 114 10.58 15.13 15.29
C LEU A 114 11.71 15.89 14.57
N LYS A 115 12.05 15.49 13.34
CA LYS A 115 13.04 16.16 12.50
C LYS A 115 12.65 17.60 12.18
N GLU A 116 11.38 17.84 11.89
CA GLU A 116 10.82 19.17 11.67
C GLU A 116 11.01 20.07 12.90
N LYS A 117 10.58 19.62 14.08
CA LYS A 117 10.77 20.37 15.34
C LYS A 117 12.24 20.64 15.67
N ASP A 118 13.11 19.65 15.49
CA ASP A 118 14.55 19.82 15.71
C ASP A 118 15.14 20.86 14.74
N ARG A 119 14.65 20.89 13.49
CA ARG A 119 15.06 21.86 12.48
C ARG A 119 14.60 23.27 12.83
N GLU A 120 13.36 23.45 13.27
CA GLU A 120 12.84 24.74 13.73
C GLU A 120 13.66 25.29 14.89
N LYS A 121 13.95 24.45 15.90
CA LYS A 121 14.78 24.82 17.04
C LYS A 121 16.19 25.20 16.63
N TRP A 122 16.78 24.44 15.70
CA TRP A 122 18.11 24.75 15.17
C TRP A 122 18.12 26.10 14.44
N LEU A 123 17.12 26.36 13.59
CA LEU A 123 16.99 27.62 12.85
C LEU A 123 16.81 28.82 13.80
N TYR A 124 15.96 28.66 14.82
CA TYR A 124 15.78 29.68 15.85
C TYR A 124 17.11 30.02 16.54
N ASN A 125 17.89 29.00 16.93
CA ASN A 125 19.18 29.21 17.57
C ASN A 125 20.22 29.86 16.64
N GLN A 126 20.24 29.52 15.35
CA GLN A 126 21.12 30.18 14.38
C GLN A 126 20.78 31.67 14.24
N ASN A 127 19.49 32.00 14.09
CA ASN A 127 19.05 33.41 14.01
C ASN A 127 19.44 34.20 15.26
N GLN A 128 19.34 33.59 16.45
CA GLN A 128 19.74 34.25 17.71
C GLN A 128 21.25 34.47 17.79
N LEU A 129 22.07 33.57 17.24
CA LEU A 129 23.52 33.75 17.16
C LEU A 129 23.87 34.86 16.17
N GLU A 130 23.29 34.84 14.97
CA GLU A 130 23.50 35.87 13.95
C GLU A 130 23.09 37.27 14.46
N LEU A 131 21.96 37.38 15.15
CA LEU A 131 21.53 38.64 15.77
C LEU A 131 22.51 39.15 16.82
N LYS A 132 23.09 38.26 17.63
CA LYS A 132 24.13 38.63 18.61
C LYS A 132 25.40 39.13 17.91
N GLU A 133 25.86 38.41 16.90
CA GLU A 133 27.05 38.80 16.12
C GLU A 133 26.86 40.17 15.44
N ILE A 134 25.67 40.44 14.87
CA ILE A 134 25.34 41.73 14.26
C ILE A 134 25.35 42.85 15.32
N ASN A 135 24.72 42.62 16.47
CA ASN A 135 24.68 43.60 17.55
C ASN A 135 26.08 43.91 18.10
N GLU A 136 26.90 42.87 18.33
CA GLU A 136 28.28 43.04 18.76
C GLU A 136 29.11 43.82 17.73
N ALA A 137 28.98 43.50 16.44
CA ALA A 137 29.65 44.25 15.38
C ALA A 137 29.21 45.72 15.32
N ALA A 138 27.92 46.01 15.53
CA ALA A 138 27.41 47.38 15.59
C ALA A 138 27.98 48.15 16.79
N ILE A 139 28.05 47.52 17.98
CA ILE A 139 28.65 48.10 19.18
C ILE A 139 30.13 48.40 18.95
N ILE A 140 30.90 47.48 18.36
CA ILE A 140 32.33 47.68 18.07
C ILE A 140 32.53 48.84 17.08
N ARG A 141 31.68 48.91 16.05
CA ARG A 141 31.77 49.96 15.02
C ARG A 141 31.46 51.34 15.59
N HIS A 142 30.35 51.49 16.30
CA HIS A 142 29.96 52.76 16.89
C HIS A 142 30.79 53.13 18.13
N GLY A 143 31.30 52.15 18.88
CA GLY A 143 32.19 52.39 20.02
C GLY A 143 33.56 52.96 19.61
N LYS A 144 33.98 52.80 18.35
CA LYS A 144 35.19 53.43 17.80
C LYS A 144 35.00 54.90 17.40
N ASP A 145 33.76 55.35 17.18
CA ASP A 145 33.47 56.75 16.83
C ASP A 145 33.44 57.67 18.08
N PHE A 146 33.55 57.10 19.29
CA PHE A 146 33.53 57.82 20.58
C PHE A 146 34.91 57.90 21.29
N LEU A 147 36.00 57.49 20.63
CA LEU A 147 37.39 57.62 21.09
C LEU A 147 38.19 58.49 20.11
#